data_AF-A0A7V8XSD2-F1
#
_entry.id   AF-A0A7V8XSD2-F1
#
_cell.length_a   1.000
_cell.length_b   1.000
_cell.length_c   1.000
_cell.angle_alpha   90.00
_cell.angle_beta   90.00
_cell.angle_gamma   90.00
#
_symmetry.space_group_name_H-M   'P 1'
#
loop_
_entity.id
_entity.type
_entity.pdbx_description
1 polymer ?
#
loop_
_entity_poly.entity_id
_entity_poly.type
_entity_poly.pdbx_seq_one_letter_code
_entity_poly.pdbx_strand_id
1 'polypeptide(L)'
;MAKNSGKKGNKHGNKQGGKESKPQEAVAVRESFARMIREKQEAIGDGGLQVLLALASVTTLVTLDTSTTPPTVTPANIGTLTFNDPSIGLTDEGMRIFKANLTILLPQIARDIESIPASAALNIGKVAEFVQLSLMGA
;
A
#
# COMPACT_ATOMS: atom_id res chain seq x y z
N MET A 1 31.40 -2.36 -74.34
CA MET A 1 32.59 -2.33 -73.46
C MET A 1 32.11 -1.85 -72.10
N ALA A 2 32.36 -2.43 -70.92
CA ALA A 2 32.85 -3.71 -70.45
C ALA A 2 32.33 -3.83 -68.98
N LYS A 3 32.05 -5.06 -68.51
CA LYS A 3 31.68 -5.39 -67.12
C LYS A 3 32.89 -5.24 -66.19
N ASN A 4 32.72 -4.92 -64.89
CA ASN A 4 33.34 -5.75 -63.84
C ASN A 4 32.81 -5.51 -62.42
N SER A 5 32.65 -6.63 -61.71
CA SER A 5 32.35 -6.81 -60.28
C SER A 5 33.59 -6.61 -59.40
N GLY A 6 33.40 -6.35 -58.09
CA GLY A 6 34.54 -6.36 -57.16
C GLY A 6 34.22 -6.06 -55.69
N LYS A 7 34.04 -7.11 -54.90
CA LYS A 7 33.80 -7.24 -53.45
C LYS A 7 35.07 -7.00 -52.60
N LYS A 8 34.92 -6.45 -51.38
CA LYS A 8 35.66 -6.65 -50.09
C LYS A 8 35.58 -5.33 -49.30
N GLY A 9 35.05 -5.22 -48.08
CA GLY A 9 35.16 -6.09 -46.90
C GLY A 9 36.07 -5.39 -45.89
N ASN A 10 35.52 -4.79 -44.83
CA ASN A 10 36.31 -4.43 -43.65
C ASN A 10 35.50 -4.67 -42.36
N LYS A 11 35.99 -5.60 -41.54
CA LYS A 11 35.53 -5.88 -40.18
C LYS A 11 36.16 -4.85 -39.24
N HIS A 12 35.38 -4.27 -38.33
CA HIS A 12 35.87 -3.88 -37.01
C HIS A 12 34.73 -4.08 -36.01
N GLY A 13 34.93 -4.99 -35.05
CA GLY A 13 34.05 -5.17 -33.92
C GLY A 13 34.26 -4.09 -32.86
N ASN A 14 33.27 -3.92 -32.00
CA ASN A 14 33.46 -3.37 -30.65
C ASN A 14 32.36 -3.95 -29.76
N LYS A 15 32.68 -5.02 -29.04
CA LYS A 15 32.91 -5.06 -27.59
C LYS A 15 31.67 -4.73 -26.76
N GLN A 16 31.26 -5.76 -26.02
CA GLN A 16 30.59 -5.67 -24.73
C GLN A 16 31.17 -4.50 -23.92
N GLY A 17 30.30 -3.59 -23.51
CA GLY A 17 30.55 -2.60 -22.49
C GLY A 17 29.31 -2.52 -21.64
N GLY A 18 29.33 -3.22 -20.49
CA GLY A 18 28.36 -2.99 -19.43
C GLY A 18 28.40 -1.51 -19.08
N LYS A 19 27.29 -0.81 -19.33
CA LYS A 19 27.08 0.51 -18.75
C LYS A 19 26.30 0.26 -17.48
N GLU A 20 26.96 0.50 -16.35
CA GLU A 20 26.33 0.74 -15.07
C GLU A 20 25.14 1.68 -15.28
N SER A 21 23.93 1.12 -15.22
CA SER A 21 22.70 1.89 -15.11
C SER A 21 22.74 2.59 -13.76
N LYS A 22 22.79 3.92 -13.84
CA LYS A 22 23.22 4.85 -12.81
C LYS A 22 22.32 4.79 -11.56
N PRO A 23 22.85 5.08 -10.36
CA PRO A 23 22.09 5.12 -9.10
C PRO A 23 20.78 5.95 -9.15
N GLN A 24 20.74 6.99 -9.99
CA GLN A 24 19.56 7.85 -10.17
C GLN A 24 18.39 7.17 -10.87
N GLU A 25 18.63 6.22 -11.78
CA GLU A 25 17.57 5.51 -12.49
C GLU A 25 16.89 4.50 -11.54
N ALA A 26 17.67 3.83 -10.69
CA ALA A 26 17.16 2.97 -9.63
C ALA A 26 16.39 3.76 -8.55
N VAL A 27 16.81 4.97 -8.21
CA VAL A 27 16.08 5.86 -7.29
C VAL A 27 14.78 6.36 -7.92
N ALA A 28 14.80 6.81 -9.16
CA ALA A 28 13.60 7.28 -9.87
C ALA A 28 12.56 6.17 -10.05
N VAL A 29 13.00 4.94 -10.32
CA VAL A 29 12.12 3.76 -10.38
C VAL A 29 11.53 3.44 -9.01
N ARG A 30 12.32 3.53 -7.93
CA ARG A 30 11.83 3.33 -6.56
C ARG A 30 10.82 4.40 -6.15
N GLU A 31 11.05 5.66 -6.48
CA GLU A 31 10.10 6.75 -6.21
C GLU A 31 8.84 6.63 -7.06
N SER A 32 8.97 6.26 -8.34
CA SER A 32 7.83 6.02 -9.23
C SER A 32 7.00 4.82 -8.75
N PHE A 33 7.66 3.76 -8.28
CA PHE A 33 6.99 2.61 -7.69
C PHE A 33 6.34 2.94 -6.34
N ALA A 34 6.99 3.73 -5.48
CA ALA A 34 6.40 4.23 -4.24
C ALA A 34 5.21 5.15 -4.51
N ARG A 35 5.25 5.94 -5.59
CA ARG A 35 4.15 6.78 -6.05
C ARG A 35 2.99 5.95 -6.59
N MET A 36 3.26 4.93 -7.41
CA MET A 36 2.24 3.99 -7.87
C MET A 36 1.62 3.20 -6.72
N ILE A 37 2.42 2.78 -5.74
CA ILE A 37 1.93 2.18 -4.50
C ILE A 37 1.05 3.16 -3.75
N ARG A 38 1.47 4.42 -3.57
CA ARG A 38 0.69 5.45 -2.88
C ARG A 38 -0.62 5.79 -3.60
N GLU A 39 -0.60 5.91 -4.92
CA GLU A 39 -1.80 6.12 -5.76
C GLU A 39 -2.72 4.89 -5.70
N LYS A 40 -2.16 3.68 -5.60
CA LYS A 40 -2.91 2.44 -5.36
C LYS A 40 -3.33 2.24 -3.91
N GLN A 41 -2.68 2.87 -2.94
CA GLN A 41 -3.04 2.89 -1.52
C GLN A 41 -4.12 3.94 -1.24
N GLU A 42 -4.17 5.02 -2.03
CA GLU A 42 -5.26 6.02 -2.05
C GLU A 42 -6.55 5.43 -2.63
N ALA A 43 -6.44 4.40 -3.49
CA ALA A 43 -7.53 3.46 -3.66
C ALA A 43 -7.55 2.57 -2.42
N ILE A 44 -8.41 2.91 -1.47
CA ILE A 44 -8.77 2.03 -0.37
C ILE A 44 -9.16 0.67 -1.00
N GLY A 45 -8.22 -0.28 -1.05
CA GLY A 45 -8.53 -1.67 -1.38
C GLY A 45 -9.58 -2.17 -0.38
N ASP A 46 -10.42 -3.14 -0.75
CA ASP A 46 -11.58 -3.54 0.07
C ASP A 46 -11.23 -3.59 1.56
N GLY A 47 -10.15 -4.28 1.95
CA GLY A 47 -9.70 -4.41 3.33
C GLY A 47 -9.41 -3.08 4.07
N GLY A 48 -8.90 -2.07 3.37
CA GLY A 48 -8.69 -0.74 3.93
C GLY A 48 -10.00 -0.05 4.32
N LEU A 49 -11.08 -0.26 3.54
CA LEU A 49 -12.37 0.38 3.79
C LEU A 49 -13.00 -0.20 5.05
N GLN A 50 -12.93 -1.53 5.20
CA GLN A 50 -13.43 -2.18 6.41
C GLN A 50 -12.61 -1.79 7.65
N VAL A 51 -11.30 -1.58 7.53
CA VAL A 51 -10.48 -1.03 8.63
C VAL A 51 -10.95 0.38 9.02
N LEU A 52 -11.19 1.26 8.04
CA LEU A 52 -11.67 2.62 8.32
C LEU A 52 -13.08 2.63 8.91
N LEU A 53 -13.98 1.79 8.42
CA LEU A 53 -15.33 1.64 8.97
C LEU A 53 -15.30 1.10 10.41
N ALA A 54 -14.50 0.06 10.67
CA ALA A 54 -14.32 -0.47 12.02
C ALA A 54 -13.73 0.60 12.95
N LEU A 55 -12.76 1.39 12.49
CA LEU A 55 -12.17 2.46 13.28
C LEU A 55 -13.18 3.59 13.59
N ALA A 56 -13.88 4.10 12.58
CA ALA A 56 -14.89 5.14 12.72
C ALA A 56 -16.07 4.73 13.62
N SER A 57 -16.30 3.42 13.80
CA SER A 57 -17.30 2.91 14.74
C SER A 57 -16.88 2.96 16.21
N VAL A 58 -15.59 3.15 16.50
CA VAL A 58 -15.03 3.19 17.87
C VAL A 58 -14.77 4.62 18.34
N THR A 59 -14.37 5.51 17.44
CA THR A 59 -14.01 6.90 17.74
C THR A 59 -14.79 7.89 16.89
N THR A 60 -15.15 9.02 17.48
CA THR A 60 -15.79 10.14 16.78
C THR A 60 -14.79 11.10 16.13
N LEU A 61 -13.48 10.88 16.35
CA LEU A 61 -12.41 11.71 15.78
C LEU A 61 -12.07 11.33 14.33
N VAL A 62 -12.49 10.15 13.90
CA VAL A 62 -12.34 9.67 12.52
C VAL A 62 -13.66 9.76 11.81
N THR A 63 -13.67 10.42 10.65
CA THR A 63 -14.85 10.48 9.78
C THR A 63 -14.52 9.87 8.43
N LEU A 64 -15.48 9.14 7.88
CA LEU A 64 -15.41 8.54 6.56
C LEU A 64 -16.58 9.04 5.72
N ASP A 65 -16.29 9.71 4.62
CA ASP A 65 -17.28 10.14 3.64
C ASP A 65 -17.28 9.19 2.45
N THR A 66 -18.29 8.30 2.45
CA THR A 66 -18.51 7.30 1.41
C THR A 66 -19.31 7.82 0.22
N SER A 67 -19.71 9.10 0.20
CA SER A 67 -20.37 9.73 -0.95
C SER A 67 -19.41 10.06 -2.08
N THR A 68 -18.10 10.01 -1.81
CA THR A 68 -17.01 10.25 -2.76
C THR A 68 -16.38 8.93 -3.23
N THR A 69 -15.76 8.92 -4.41
CA THR A 69 -15.06 7.75 -4.95
C THR A 69 -13.67 8.17 -5.46
N PRO A 70 -12.57 7.72 -4.80
CA PRO A 70 -12.57 6.88 -3.59
C PRO A 70 -13.16 7.62 -2.37
N PRO A 71 -13.67 6.88 -1.35
CA PRO A 71 -14.12 7.49 -0.11
C PRO A 71 -13.02 8.35 0.51
N THR A 72 -13.41 9.50 1.09
CA THR A 72 -12.47 10.37 1.80
C THR A 72 -12.54 10.11 3.30
N VAL A 73 -11.39 10.26 3.97
CA VAL A 73 -11.25 10.03 5.40
C VAL A 73 -10.60 11.22 6.08
N THR A 74 -11.09 11.55 7.27
CA THR A 74 -10.45 12.53 8.16
C THR A 74 -9.97 11.82 9.42
N PRO A 75 -8.71 12.01 9.84
CA PRO A 75 -7.66 12.79 9.18
C PRO A 75 -7.16 12.13 7.87
N ALA A 76 -6.78 12.93 6.87
CA ALA A 76 -6.38 12.42 5.55
C ALA A 76 -5.11 11.54 5.58
N ASN A 77 -4.23 11.74 6.56
CA ASN A 77 -2.99 10.97 6.75
C ASN A 77 -3.17 9.76 7.67
N ILE A 78 -4.40 9.28 7.90
CA ILE A 78 -4.72 8.22 8.86
C ILE A 78 -3.85 6.96 8.75
N GLY A 79 -3.47 6.55 7.54
CA GLY A 79 -2.60 5.39 7.33
C GLY A 79 -1.19 5.53 7.93
N THR A 80 -0.73 6.76 8.18
CA THR A 80 0.57 7.03 8.81
C THR A 80 0.50 7.14 10.34
N LEU A 81 -0.71 7.23 10.90
CA LEU A 81 -0.93 7.41 12.33
C LEU A 81 -0.98 6.07 13.08
N THR A 82 -0.78 6.15 14.39
CA THR A 82 -1.10 5.05 15.31
C THR A 82 -2.52 5.20 15.83
N PHE A 83 -3.11 4.12 16.34
CA PHE A 83 -4.47 4.19 16.89
C PHE A 83 -4.57 5.12 18.11
N ASN A 84 -3.51 5.23 18.91
CA ASN A 84 -3.43 6.15 20.03
C ASN A 84 -2.98 7.57 19.68
N ASP A 85 -2.80 7.89 18.39
CA ASP A 85 -2.53 9.27 17.98
C ASP A 85 -3.66 10.19 18.48
N PRO A 86 -3.38 11.41 18.98
CA PRO A 86 -4.41 12.32 19.49
C PRO A 86 -5.54 12.63 18.48
N SER A 87 -5.27 12.50 17.18
CA SER A 87 -6.24 12.71 16.10
C SER A 87 -7.16 11.50 15.88
N ILE A 88 -6.87 10.36 16.52
CA ILE A 88 -7.61 9.09 16.43
C ILE A 88 -8.21 8.72 17.79
N GLY A 89 -7.40 8.79 18.84
CA GLY A 89 -7.83 8.74 20.25
C GLY A 89 -8.20 7.35 20.77
N LEU A 90 -7.75 6.25 20.14
CA LEU A 90 -8.01 4.91 20.65
C LEU A 90 -7.07 4.55 21.80
N THR A 91 -7.63 3.84 22.77
CA THR A 91 -6.89 3.15 23.83
C THR A 91 -6.72 1.67 23.49
N ASP A 92 -5.92 0.94 24.28
CA ASP A 92 -5.82 -0.52 24.15
C ASP A 92 -7.19 -1.20 24.33
N GLU A 93 -8.10 -0.59 25.10
CA GLU A 93 -9.49 -1.04 25.19
C GLU A 93 -10.24 -0.84 23.89
N GLY A 94 -10.11 0.35 23.30
CA GLY A 94 -10.67 0.67 21.99
C GLY A 94 -10.20 -0.30 20.91
N MET A 95 -8.96 -0.79 21.00
CA MET A 95 -8.45 -1.82 20.09
C MET A 95 -9.20 -3.14 20.17
N ARG A 96 -9.70 -3.54 21.35
CA ARG A 96 -10.51 -4.76 21.49
C ARG A 96 -11.84 -4.61 20.75
N ILE A 97 -12.49 -3.45 20.88
CA ILE A 97 -13.74 -3.12 20.21
C ILE A 97 -13.52 -3.01 18.69
N PHE A 98 -12.44 -2.34 18.27
CA PHE A 98 -12.03 -2.25 16.87
C PHE A 98 -11.88 -3.63 16.24
N LYS A 99 -11.15 -4.55 16.89
CA LYS A 99 -10.98 -5.93 16.40
C LYS A 99 -12.32 -6.65 16.30
N ALA A 100 -13.19 -6.53 17.30
CA ALA A 100 -14.52 -7.15 17.27
C ALA A 100 -15.36 -6.64 16.09
N ASN A 101 -15.37 -5.33 15.85
CA ASN A 101 -16.10 -4.71 14.74
C ASN A 101 -15.50 -5.11 13.38
N LEU A 102 -14.17 -5.21 13.29
CA LEU A 102 -13.49 -5.69 12.10
C LEU A 102 -13.83 -7.16 11.80
N THR A 103 -13.91 -8.02 12.82
CA THR A 103 -14.36 -9.42 12.68
C THR A 103 -15.80 -9.52 12.18
N ILE A 104 -16.69 -8.61 12.60
CA ILE A 104 -18.07 -8.55 12.09
C ILE A 104 -18.07 -8.20 10.59
N LEU A 105 -17.24 -7.25 10.17
CA LEU A 105 -17.15 -6.83 8.77
C LEU A 105 -16.45 -7.86 7.88
N LEU A 106 -15.48 -8.60 8.42
CA LEU A 106 -14.61 -9.53 7.70
C LEU A 106 -14.56 -10.91 8.36
N PRO A 107 -15.69 -11.63 8.45
CA PRO A 107 -15.75 -12.91 9.14
C PRO A 107 -14.86 -13.99 8.50
N GLN A 108 -14.56 -13.89 7.21
CA GLN A 108 -13.72 -14.83 6.47
C GLN A 108 -12.26 -14.86 6.95
N ILE A 109 -11.76 -13.78 7.55
CA ILE A 109 -10.39 -13.67 8.10
C ILE A 109 -10.39 -13.51 9.63
N ALA A 110 -11.46 -13.92 10.31
CA ALA A 110 -11.59 -13.75 11.77
C ALA A 110 -10.38 -14.30 12.55
N ARG A 111 -9.83 -15.45 12.14
CA ARG A 111 -8.63 -16.04 12.77
C ARG A 111 -7.39 -15.16 12.62
N ASP A 112 -7.22 -14.51 11.48
CA ASP A 112 -6.09 -13.61 11.26
C ASP A 112 -6.27 -12.32 12.06
N ILE A 113 -7.48 -11.79 12.14
CA ILE A 113 -7.81 -10.62 12.96
C ILE A 113 -7.49 -10.88 14.44
N GLU A 114 -7.73 -12.09 14.95
CA GLU A 114 -7.35 -12.46 16.33
C GLU A 114 -5.86 -12.25 16.61
N SER A 115 -4.99 -12.44 15.61
CA SER A 115 -3.54 -12.28 15.73
C SER A 115 -3.05 -10.82 15.79
N ILE A 116 -3.90 -9.85 15.43
CA ILE A 116 -3.58 -8.42 15.56
C ILE A 116 -3.39 -8.09 17.05
N PRO A 117 -2.24 -7.53 17.47
CA PRO A 117 -2.03 -7.16 18.86
C PRO A 117 -3.11 -6.18 19.37
N ALA A 118 -3.60 -6.38 20.59
CA ALA A 118 -4.55 -5.47 21.23
C ALA A 118 -3.84 -4.24 21.83
N SER A 119 -3.04 -3.54 21.02
CA SER A 119 -2.29 -2.35 21.43
C SER A 119 -2.60 -1.18 20.50
N ALA A 120 -2.94 -0.04 21.08
CA ALA A 120 -3.23 1.18 20.34
C ALA A 120 -1.95 1.86 19.80
N ALA A 121 -0.77 1.38 20.16
CA ALA A 121 0.50 1.83 19.58
C ALA A 121 0.73 1.31 18.15
N LEU A 122 -0.13 0.43 17.63
CA LEU A 122 -0.03 -0.07 16.26
C LEU A 122 -0.28 1.03 15.23
N ASN A 123 0.46 0.98 14.13
CA ASN A 123 0.22 1.83 12.96
C ASN A 123 -0.99 1.32 12.18
N ILE A 124 -1.90 2.24 11.82
CA ILE A 124 -3.16 1.92 11.14
C ILE A 124 -2.92 1.39 9.74
N GLY A 125 -2.01 1.99 8.98
CA GLY A 125 -1.65 1.54 7.63
C GLY A 125 -1.10 0.11 7.61
N LYS A 126 -0.32 -0.27 8.63
CA LYS A 126 0.18 -1.65 8.79
C LYS A 126 -0.92 -2.66 9.11
N VAL A 127 -1.92 -2.27 9.90
CA VAL A 127 -3.10 -3.11 10.12
C VAL A 127 -3.91 -3.25 8.82
N ALA A 128 -4.10 -2.18 8.06
CA ALA A 128 -4.77 -2.23 6.76
C ALA A 128 -4.03 -3.13 5.75
N GLU A 129 -2.69 -3.05 5.71
CA GLU A 129 -1.84 -3.91 4.88
C GLU A 129 -2.00 -5.39 5.28
N PHE A 130 -1.95 -5.69 6.58
CA PHE A 130 -2.16 -7.04 7.10
C PHE A 130 -3.53 -7.60 6.70
N VAL A 131 -4.60 -6.83 6.92
CA VAL A 131 -5.97 -7.22 6.56
C VAL A 131 -6.09 -7.49 5.07
N GLN A 132 -5.50 -6.63 4.22
CA GLN A 132 -5.51 -6.83 2.78
C GLN A 132 -4.80 -8.13 2.38
N LEU A 133 -3.66 -8.45 2.99
CA LEU A 133 -2.92 -9.69 2.72
C LEU A 133 -3.71 -10.92 3.18
N SER A 134 -4.34 -10.86 4.36
CA SER A 134 -5.23 -11.91 4.85
C SER A 134 -6.38 -12.19 3.90
N LEU A 135 -7.00 -11.13 3.35
CA LEU A 135 -8.09 -11.29 2.36
C LEU A 135 -7.63 -11.90 1.04
N MET A 136 -6.37 -11.72 0.65
CA MET A 136 -5.81 -12.35 -0.56
C MET A 136 -5.45 -13.83 -0.34
N GLY A 137 -5.21 -14.23 0.91
CA GLY A 137 -4.91 -15.62 1.29
C GLY A 137 -6.13 -16.43 1.77
N ALA A 138 -7.27 -15.77 1.99
CA ALA A 138 -8.54 -16.36 2.40
C ALA A 138 -9.28 -17.04 1.24
#